data_AF-A0A2V8HN44-F1
#
_entry.id   AF-A0A2V8HN44-F1
#
_cell.length_a   1.000
_cell.length_b   1.000
_cell.length_c   1.000
_cell.angle_alpha   90.00
_cell.angle_beta   90.00
_cell.angle_gamma   90.00
#
_symmetry.space_group_name_H-M   'P 1'
#
loop_
_entity.id
_entity.type
_entity.pdbx_description
1 polymer ?
#
loop_
_entity_poly.entity_id
_entity_poly.type
_entity_poly.pdbx_seq_one_letter_code
_entity_poly.pdbx_strand_id
1 'polypeptide(L)'
;MKRAFAVSIGLALPACGGSGANPAAPDAPRVLQGQTVSAIDGSGTGVVNVQVGTHFTIQTDSNGNFQVDVGGSGTFPTAVSGAPVVERHTTIAGPTNDRTRITLIPASFDLQAFDEMFRTSNSRLQRWTSRPSLVVVASVMKYVNSNADQFEATAEQLSDDELAALLGNLTEGLTLLTAGTYTSFAATDIERPDSGALVNVHRAGKIVIGRYIGISTLAHTIGYGSWAEQPDGTVVGGSIWLDRDFDKGDPRRRLLRMHELGHALGYTHVTVRTSLMNPAIGPEPTDFDRAGAVIAFQRPVGNTSPDTDPAGVRTFSVAEGGARWSVPIR
;
A
#
# COMPACT_ATOMS: atom_id res chain seq x y z
N MET A 1 98.81 36.94 -33.40
CA MET A 1 98.87 35.69 -32.62
C MET A 1 98.30 35.92 -31.22
N LYS A 2 97.11 35.41 -30.93
CA LYS A 2 96.65 34.99 -29.59
C LYS A 2 95.36 34.16 -29.77
N ARG A 3 95.30 33.07 -29.02
CA ARG A 3 94.53 31.84 -29.26
C ARG A 3 93.06 32.00 -28.86
N ALA A 4 92.16 31.47 -29.69
CA ALA A 4 90.74 31.29 -29.36
C ALA A 4 90.56 29.97 -28.61
N PHE A 5 89.90 30.03 -27.45
CA PHE A 5 89.41 28.85 -26.72
C PHE A 5 88.01 28.51 -27.26
N ALA A 6 87.87 27.32 -27.84
CA ALA A 6 86.58 26.75 -28.21
C ALA A 6 86.00 26.01 -26.98
N VAL A 7 84.82 26.44 -26.52
CA VAL A 7 84.05 25.74 -25.49
C VAL A 7 82.93 24.99 -26.20
N SER A 8 83.01 23.66 -26.18
CA SER A 8 81.99 22.75 -26.70
C SER A 8 80.90 22.55 -25.65
N ILE A 9 79.73 23.17 -25.84
CA ILE A 9 78.54 22.94 -25.01
C ILE A 9 77.84 21.69 -25.57
N GLY A 10 77.95 20.57 -24.83
CA GLY A 10 77.16 19.37 -25.10
C GLY A 10 75.71 19.58 -24.66
N LEU A 11 74.78 19.64 -25.62
CA LEU A 11 73.36 19.52 -25.36
C LEU A 11 73.02 18.07 -24.98
N ALA A 12 72.76 17.83 -23.69
CA ALA A 12 72.09 16.61 -23.24
C ALA A 12 70.58 16.79 -23.44
N LEU A 13 70.02 16.12 -24.45
CA LEU A 13 68.57 15.96 -24.59
C LEU A 13 68.10 14.92 -23.56
N PRO A 14 67.21 15.27 -22.60
CA PRO A 14 66.55 14.25 -21.81
C PRO A 14 65.59 13.47 -22.71
N ALA A 15 65.97 12.24 -23.05
CA ALA A 15 65.06 11.27 -23.63
C ALA A 15 64.06 10.84 -22.54
N CYS A 16 62.86 11.42 -22.54
CA CYS A 16 61.72 10.89 -21.81
C CYS A 16 61.26 9.58 -22.50
N GLY A 17 61.96 8.49 -22.22
CA GLY A 17 61.42 7.15 -22.37
C GLY A 17 60.57 6.83 -21.14
N GLY A 18 59.24 6.75 -21.30
CA GLY A 18 58.35 6.47 -20.17
C GLY A 18 56.89 6.37 -20.58
N SER A 19 56.45 5.13 -20.82
CA SER A 19 55.07 4.65 -20.70
C SER A 19 53.99 5.37 -21.51
N GLY A 20 53.75 4.87 -22.74
CA GLY A 20 52.56 5.16 -23.54
C GLY A 20 51.27 4.57 -22.99
N ALA A 21 50.95 4.84 -21.72
CA ALA A 21 49.58 4.71 -21.23
C ALA A 21 48.86 6.01 -21.58
N ASN A 22 48.09 6.01 -22.67
CA ASN A 22 47.07 7.04 -22.85
C ASN A 22 46.19 7.02 -21.58
N PRO A 23 45.86 8.18 -20.97
CA PRO A 23 44.87 8.18 -19.92
C PRO A 23 43.61 7.51 -20.47
N ALA A 24 43.13 6.47 -19.78
CA ALA A 24 41.86 5.86 -20.10
C ALA A 24 40.82 6.98 -20.10
N ALA A 25 39.99 7.04 -21.16
CA ALA A 25 38.86 7.96 -21.18
C ALA A 25 38.05 7.71 -19.90
N PRO A 26 37.59 8.76 -19.20
CA PRO A 26 36.71 8.57 -18.06
C PRO A 26 35.52 7.71 -18.48
N ASP A 27 35.17 6.75 -17.63
CA ASP A 27 34.02 5.89 -17.88
C ASP A 27 32.78 6.76 -18.16
N ALA A 28 31.95 6.33 -19.11
CA ALA A 28 30.71 7.03 -19.41
C ALA A 28 29.85 7.09 -18.12
N PRO A 29 29.30 8.26 -17.76
CA PRO A 29 28.53 8.41 -16.53
C PRO A 29 27.32 7.48 -16.55
N ARG A 30 27.10 6.77 -15.45
CA ARG A 30 25.98 5.84 -15.31
C ARG A 30 24.85 6.58 -14.64
N VAL A 31 24.09 7.32 -15.44
CA VAL A 31 23.08 8.25 -14.95
C VAL A 31 21.79 7.52 -14.57
N LEU A 32 21.33 7.77 -13.35
CA LEU A 32 19.94 7.57 -12.96
C LEU A 32 19.19 8.89 -13.17
N GLN A 33 18.10 8.83 -13.94
CA GLN A 33 17.21 9.96 -14.13
C GLN A 33 15.91 9.71 -13.38
N GLY A 34 15.39 10.74 -12.71
CA GLY A 34 14.13 10.61 -12.01
C GLY A 34 13.28 11.87 -12.00
N GLN A 35 12.03 11.69 -11.60
CA GLN A 35 11.07 12.76 -11.35
C GLN A 35 10.30 12.48 -10.06
N THR A 36 10.32 13.43 -9.14
CA THR A 36 9.46 13.42 -7.95
C THR A 36 8.08 13.96 -8.31
N VAL A 37 7.04 13.23 -7.91
CA VAL A 37 5.64 13.57 -8.20
C VAL A 37 4.76 13.38 -6.97
N SER A 38 3.65 14.10 -6.89
CA SER A 38 2.63 13.88 -5.86
C SER A 38 2.02 12.49 -5.99
N ALA A 39 1.92 11.78 -4.87
CA ALA A 39 1.28 10.47 -4.81
C ALA A 39 -0.24 10.56 -5.05
N ILE A 40 -0.86 11.73 -4.90
CA ILE A 40 -2.32 11.90 -4.98
C ILE A 40 -2.77 12.10 -6.44
N ASP A 41 -2.10 12.98 -7.18
CA ASP A 41 -2.54 13.42 -8.51
C ASP A 41 -1.47 13.28 -9.60
N GLY A 42 -0.26 12.85 -9.25
CA GLY A 42 0.84 12.65 -10.20
C GLY A 42 1.49 13.93 -10.73
N SER A 43 1.12 15.10 -10.19
CA SER A 43 1.75 16.39 -10.52
C SER A 43 3.22 16.43 -10.07
N GLY A 44 4.06 17.21 -10.75
CA GLY A 44 5.49 17.32 -10.42
C GLY A 44 5.72 18.01 -9.07
N THR A 45 6.60 17.45 -8.24
CA THR A 45 6.93 17.99 -6.91
C THR A 45 8.38 18.43 -6.88
N GLY A 46 8.63 19.71 -7.14
CA GLY A 46 9.97 20.29 -7.17
C GLY A 46 10.53 20.75 -5.82
N VAL A 47 11.77 21.24 -5.84
CA VAL A 47 12.44 21.88 -4.69
C VAL A 47 12.58 20.94 -3.48
N VAL A 48 12.71 19.64 -3.74
CA VAL A 48 12.99 18.61 -2.73
C VAL A 48 14.40 18.07 -2.89
N ASN A 49 14.98 17.64 -1.78
CA ASN A 49 16.29 17.02 -1.73
C ASN A 49 16.16 15.52 -2.01
N VAL A 50 16.99 15.00 -2.90
CA VAL A 50 17.06 13.58 -3.26
C VAL A 50 18.47 13.10 -2.97
N GLN A 51 18.57 12.09 -2.11
CA GLN A 51 19.80 11.41 -1.74
C GLN A 51 19.72 9.98 -2.25
N VAL A 52 20.58 9.59 -3.19
CA VAL A 52 20.65 8.23 -3.76
C VAL A 52 21.92 7.55 -3.26
N GLY A 53 21.81 6.39 -2.63
CA GLY A 53 22.92 5.67 -2.03
C GLY A 53 23.76 6.56 -1.10
N THR A 54 25.08 6.51 -1.26
CA THR A 54 26.04 7.36 -0.55
C THR A 54 26.48 8.58 -1.36
N HIS A 55 25.75 8.93 -2.44
CA HIS A 55 26.10 10.05 -3.31
C HIS A 55 25.80 11.40 -2.64
N PHE A 56 26.02 12.52 -3.34
CA PHE A 56 25.63 13.82 -2.78
C PHE A 56 24.12 14.03 -2.89
N THR A 57 23.55 14.71 -1.90
CA THR A 57 22.18 15.21 -1.97
C THR A 57 22.07 16.21 -3.11
N ILE A 58 21.10 15.99 -4.01
CA ILE A 58 20.76 16.93 -5.07
C ILE A 58 19.37 17.51 -4.84
N GLN A 59 19.14 18.74 -5.30
CA GLN A 59 17.82 19.34 -5.26
C GLN A 59 17.13 19.16 -6.62
N THR A 60 15.85 18.79 -6.61
CA THR A 60 15.04 18.67 -7.83
C THR A 60 14.75 20.05 -8.43
N ASP A 61 14.57 20.09 -9.75
CA ASP A 61 14.04 21.29 -10.43
C ASP A 61 12.58 21.58 -10.02
N SER A 62 11.99 22.66 -10.51
CA SER A 62 10.60 23.03 -10.18
C SER A 62 9.55 22.00 -10.64
N ASN A 63 9.89 21.14 -11.59
CA ASN A 63 9.03 20.06 -12.11
C ASN A 63 9.33 18.71 -11.43
N GLY A 64 10.21 18.69 -10.43
CA GLY A 64 10.62 17.48 -9.70
C GLY A 64 11.71 16.66 -10.37
N ASN A 65 12.32 17.13 -11.46
CA ASN A 65 13.32 16.34 -12.18
C ASN A 65 14.68 16.37 -11.50
N PHE A 66 15.40 15.25 -11.59
CA PHE A 66 16.75 15.13 -11.07
C PHE A 66 17.58 14.10 -11.86
N GLN A 67 18.90 14.21 -11.78
CA GLN A 67 19.85 13.26 -12.35
C GLN A 67 21.02 13.04 -11.41
N VAL A 68 21.40 11.78 -11.19
CA VAL A 68 22.55 11.38 -10.35
C VAL A 68 23.40 10.40 -11.15
N ASP A 69 24.72 10.59 -11.16
CA ASP A 69 25.63 9.51 -11.59
C ASP A 69 25.76 8.50 -10.46
N VAL A 70 25.25 7.29 -10.68
CA VAL A 70 25.25 6.22 -9.70
C VAL A 70 26.51 5.34 -9.75
N GLY A 71 27.44 5.60 -10.68
CA GLY A 71 28.73 4.93 -10.78
C GLY A 71 28.71 3.44 -11.13
N GLY A 72 27.54 2.78 -11.06
CA GLY A 72 27.36 1.35 -11.28
C GLY A 72 25.90 0.97 -11.44
N SER A 73 25.66 -0.25 -11.91
CA SER A 73 24.32 -0.83 -11.94
C SER A 73 23.98 -1.44 -10.57
N GLY A 74 22.77 -1.20 -10.08
CA GLY A 74 22.33 -1.74 -8.80
C GLY A 74 21.04 -1.11 -8.28
N THR A 75 20.72 -1.44 -7.04
CA THR A 75 19.59 -0.86 -6.30
C THR A 75 20.14 0.01 -5.18
N PHE A 76 19.68 1.25 -5.13
CA PHE A 76 20.20 2.28 -4.25
C PHE A 76 19.13 2.70 -3.23
N PRO A 77 19.42 2.66 -1.92
CA PRO A 77 18.60 3.33 -0.92
C PRO A 77 18.43 4.79 -1.31
N THR A 78 17.21 5.30 -1.26
CA THR A 78 16.89 6.67 -1.68
C THR A 78 16.07 7.34 -0.61
N ALA A 79 16.53 8.51 -0.15
CA ALA A 79 15.78 9.39 0.73
C ALA A 79 15.36 10.63 -0.05
N VAL A 80 14.09 11.01 0.06
CA VAL A 80 13.57 12.26 -0.48
C VAL A 80 12.97 13.08 0.65
N SER A 81 13.43 14.31 0.81
CA SER A 81 13.03 15.19 1.91
C SER A 81 12.87 16.64 1.47
N GLY A 82 12.08 17.40 2.22
CA GLY A 82 11.84 18.82 1.96
C GLY A 82 10.52 19.28 2.57
N ALA A 83 10.37 20.59 2.75
CA ALA A 83 9.16 21.18 3.34
C ALA A 83 7.82 20.78 2.68
N PRO A 84 7.70 20.60 1.34
CA PRO A 84 6.40 20.32 0.72
C PRO A 84 5.95 18.85 0.85
N VAL A 85 6.75 17.95 1.41
CA VAL A 85 6.49 16.50 1.40
C VAL A 85 6.73 15.85 2.75
N VAL A 86 6.05 14.72 2.96
CA VAL A 86 6.44 13.74 3.97
C VAL A 86 7.75 13.09 3.50
N GLU A 87 8.73 12.97 4.39
CA GLU A 87 10.00 12.33 4.08
C GLU A 87 9.77 10.88 3.63
N ARG A 88 10.37 10.53 2.49
CA ARG A 88 10.21 9.21 1.86
C ARG A 88 11.53 8.46 1.82
N HIS A 89 11.54 7.23 2.31
CA HIS A 89 12.64 6.29 2.17
C HIS A 89 12.21 5.11 1.31
N THR A 90 12.95 4.86 0.24
CA THR A 90 12.66 3.77 -0.72
C THR A 90 13.95 3.23 -1.32
N THR A 91 13.84 2.37 -2.32
CA THR A 91 14.98 1.94 -3.13
C THR A 91 14.67 2.15 -4.60
N ILE A 92 15.67 2.59 -5.37
CA ILE A 92 15.54 2.78 -6.82
C ILE A 92 16.62 1.98 -7.53
N ALA A 93 16.27 1.36 -8.65
CA ALA A 93 17.23 0.71 -9.52
C ALA A 93 17.84 1.71 -10.49
N GLY A 94 19.14 1.60 -10.75
CA GLY A 94 19.89 2.44 -11.69
C GLY A 94 21.05 1.70 -12.35
N PRO A 95 21.66 2.26 -13.41
CA PRO A 95 21.21 3.44 -14.16
C PRO A 95 19.90 3.17 -14.91
N THR A 96 19.23 4.23 -15.38
CA THR A 96 17.95 4.11 -16.11
C THR A 96 18.00 4.83 -17.44
N ASN A 97 17.38 4.24 -18.46
CA ASN A 97 17.19 4.91 -19.76
C ASN A 97 16.04 5.92 -19.70
N ASP A 98 15.00 5.61 -18.92
CA ASP A 98 13.84 6.44 -18.71
C ASP A 98 13.86 7.11 -17.32
N ARG A 99 13.03 8.13 -17.14
CA ARG A 99 12.86 8.80 -15.84
C ARG A 99 12.06 7.90 -14.89
N THR A 100 12.70 7.49 -13.80
CA THR A 100 12.04 6.82 -12.68
C THR A 100 11.15 7.81 -11.93
N ARG A 101 9.86 7.48 -11.77
CA ARG A 101 8.95 8.28 -10.96
C ARG A 101 9.06 7.91 -9.49
N ILE A 102 9.23 8.90 -8.62
CA ILE A 102 9.17 8.74 -7.16
C ILE A 102 7.93 9.50 -6.68
N THR A 103 6.92 8.75 -6.22
CA THR A 103 5.68 9.33 -5.68
C THR A 103 5.89 9.78 -4.24
N LEU A 104 5.51 11.01 -3.91
CA LEU A 104 5.70 11.63 -2.60
C LEU A 104 4.34 12.02 -2.00
N ILE A 105 4.16 11.74 -0.70
CA ILE A 105 2.97 12.20 0.02
C ILE A 105 3.15 13.71 0.30
N PRO A 106 2.22 14.58 -0.10
CA PRO A 106 2.30 16.01 0.23
C PRO A 106 2.30 16.23 1.75
N ALA A 107 3.07 17.20 2.25
CA ALA A 107 3.11 17.52 3.68
C ALA A 107 1.75 18.01 4.24
N SER A 108 0.86 18.46 3.37
CA SER A 108 -0.52 18.84 3.72
C SER A 108 -1.47 17.66 3.86
N PHE A 109 -1.06 16.46 3.46
CA PHE A 109 -1.87 15.25 3.63
C PHE A 109 -1.84 14.83 5.11
N ASP A 110 -2.99 14.39 5.61
CA ASP A 110 -3.17 14.00 7.00
C ASP A 110 -2.57 12.61 7.25
N LEU A 111 -1.26 12.59 7.49
CA LEU A 111 -0.50 11.37 7.69
C LEU A 111 -0.96 10.63 8.97
N GLN A 112 -1.42 11.36 9.99
CA GLN A 112 -1.94 10.74 11.21
C GLN A 112 -3.20 9.93 10.93
N ALA A 113 -4.16 10.49 10.19
CA ALA A 113 -5.36 9.75 9.79
C ALA A 113 -5.03 8.56 8.87
N PHE A 114 -4.03 8.70 8.00
CA PHE A 114 -3.57 7.59 7.16
C PHE A 114 -2.94 6.47 7.98
N ASP A 115 -2.13 6.82 8.98
CA ASP A 115 -1.55 5.86 9.91
C ASP A 115 -2.64 5.15 10.71
N GLU A 116 -3.68 5.87 11.16
CA GLU A 116 -4.89 5.28 11.74
C GLU A 116 -5.50 4.24 10.79
N MET A 117 -5.86 4.65 9.58
CA MET A 117 -6.57 3.79 8.63
C MET A 117 -5.78 2.56 8.18
N PHE A 118 -4.50 2.73 7.83
CA PHE A 118 -3.73 1.72 7.08
C PHE A 118 -2.55 1.12 7.83
N ARG A 119 -2.02 1.79 8.87
CA ARG A 119 -0.78 1.38 9.56
C ARG A 119 -0.95 1.07 11.05
N THR A 120 -2.13 1.24 11.63
CA THR A 120 -2.32 1.11 13.10
C THR A 120 -2.05 -0.29 13.60
N SER A 121 -2.61 -1.30 12.91
CA SER A 121 -2.40 -2.68 13.26
C SER A 121 -0.95 -3.06 12.94
N ASN A 122 -0.10 -3.13 13.98
CA ASN A 122 1.33 -3.45 13.91
C ASN A 122 2.25 -2.37 13.30
N SER A 123 1.83 -1.11 13.31
CA SER A 123 2.67 0.04 12.91
C SER A 123 3.23 -0.02 11.49
N ARG A 124 2.54 -0.73 10.58
CA ARG A 124 2.95 -0.95 9.19
C ARG A 124 1.75 -1.07 8.27
N LEU A 125 1.92 -0.72 7.00
CA LEU A 125 0.89 -0.84 5.98
C LEU A 125 0.44 -2.29 5.79
N GLN A 126 -0.86 -2.52 5.93
CA GLN A 126 -1.52 -3.79 5.62
C GLN A 126 -2.43 -3.63 4.41
N ARG A 127 -2.36 -4.56 3.45
CA ARG A 127 -3.32 -4.63 2.34
C ARG A 127 -3.29 -5.96 1.61
N TRP A 128 -4.34 -6.22 0.84
CA TRP A 128 -4.33 -7.26 -0.19
C TRP A 128 -3.35 -6.90 -1.31
N THR A 129 -2.51 -7.86 -1.70
CA THR A 129 -1.56 -7.73 -2.83
C THR A 129 -2.08 -8.38 -4.12
N SER A 130 -3.19 -9.11 -4.02
CA SER A 130 -3.94 -9.67 -5.13
C SER A 130 -5.43 -9.45 -4.93
N ARG A 131 -6.19 -9.50 -6.01
CA ARG A 131 -7.64 -9.29 -6.00
C ARG A 131 -8.33 -10.39 -5.18
N PRO A 132 -9.10 -10.07 -4.13
CA PRO A 132 -9.76 -11.07 -3.30
C PRO A 132 -10.93 -11.76 -4.02
N SER A 133 -11.23 -13.00 -3.65
CA SER A 133 -12.50 -13.65 -3.98
C SER A 133 -13.54 -13.35 -2.91
N LEU A 134 -14.82 -13.30 -3.28
CA LEU A 134 -15.94 -13.07 -2.37
C LEU A 134 -16.78 -14.34 -2.22
N VAL A 135 -17.19 -14.65 -1.00
CA VAL A 135 -18.23 -15.64 -0.71
C VAL A 135 -19.36 -14.94 0.03
N VAL A 136 -20.56 -15.01 -0.51
CA VAL A 136 -21.77 -14.52 0.14
C VAL A 136 -22.52 -15.71 0.72
N VAL A 137 -22.64 -15.77 2.04
CA VAL A 137 -23.53 -16.72 2.72
C VAL A 137 -24.92 -16.12 2.70
N ALA A 138 -25.77 -16.64 1.80
CA ALA A 138 -27.10 -16.11 1.54
C ALA A 138 -28.16 -16.60 2.55
N SER A 139 -27.84 -17.59 3.40
CA SER A 139 -28.65 -17.89 4.59
C SER A 139 -28.34 -16.88 5.69
N VAL A 140 -29.38 -16.37 6.37
CA VAL A 140 -29.17 -15.60 7.61
C VAL A 140 -28.63 -16.53 8.68
N MET A 141 -27.62 -16.09 9.40
CA MET A 141 -26.86 -16.88 10.36
C MET A 141 -27.19 -16.47 11.81
N LYS A 142 -26.97 -17.36 12.78
CA LYS A 142 -27.11 -17.06 14.21
C LYS A 142 -25.80 -16.52 14.78
N TYR A 143 -25.78 -15.26 15.20
CA TYR A 143 -24.61 -14.71 15.90
C TYR A 143 -24.54 -15.30 17.32
N VAL A 144 -23.32 -15.69 17.72
CA VAL A 144 -23.04 -16.20 19.07
C VAL A 144 -22.01 -15.32 19.79
N ASN A 145 -20.88 -15.04 19.14
CA ASN A 145 -19.86 -14.08 19.56
C ASN A 145 -18.89 -13.81 18.39
N SER A 146 -18.03 -12.82 18.56
CA SER A 146 -17.10 -12.33 17.52
C SER A 146 -15.87 -13.23 17.32
N ASN A 147 -15.59 -14.14 18.26
CA ASN A 147 -14.43 -15.03 18.21
C ASN A 147 -14.77 -16.40 17.62
N ALA A 148 -16.01 -16.62 17.21
CA ALA A 148 -16.44 -17.87 16.60
C ALA A 148 -15.96 -17.95 15.15
N ASP A 149 -15.37 -19.08 14.79
CA ASP A 149 -14.99 -19.39 13.40
C ASP A 149 -16.17 -19.91 12.58
N GLN A 150 -17.21 -20.41 13.25
CA GLN A 150 -18.37 -21.02 12.63
C GLN A 150 -19.67 -20.47 13.21
N PHE A 151 -20.65 -20.33 12.33
CA PHE A 151 -21.99 -19.87 12.69
C PHE A 151 -23.04 -20.83 12.13
N GLU A 152 -24.16 -20.97 12.82
CA GLU A 152 -25.26 -21.83 12.39
C GLU A 152 -26.18 -21.07 11.42
N ALA A 153 -26.48 -21.65 10.27
CA ALA A 153 -27.43 -21.12 9.30
C ALA A 153 -28.88 -21.28 9.76
N THR A 154 -29.71 -20.28 9.48
CA THR A 154 -31.17 -20.35 9.66
C THR A 154 -31.85 -20.68 8.33
N ALA A 155 -33.18 -20.87 8.38
CA ALA A 155 -33.99 -21.03 7.18
C ALA A 155 -34.24 -19.72 6.41
N GLU A 156 -34.00 -18.54 7.01
CA GLU A 156 -34.17 -17.26 6.30
C GLU A 156 -33.08 -17.10 5.24
N GLN A 157 -33.49 -16.75 4.02
CA GLN A 157 -32.61 -16.54 2.87
C GLN A 157 -32.66 -15.08 2.42
N LEU A 158 -31.52 -14.56 1.97
CA LEU A 158 -31.46 -13.33 1.19
C LEU A 158 -32.16 -13.56 -0.15
N SER A 159 -33.00 -12.59 -0.53
CA SER A 159 -33.60 -12.53 -1.86
C SER A 159 -32.56 -12.17 -2.92
N ASP A 160 -32.90 -12.40 -4.19
CA ASP A 160 -32.00 -12.07 -5.30
C ASP A 160 -31.74 -10.55 -5.40
N ASP A 161 -32.74 -9.71 -5.10
CA ASP A 161 -32.58 -8.25 -5.05
C ASP A 161 -31.65 -7.82 -3.91
N GLU A 162 -31.74 -8.46 -2.75
CA GLU A 162 -30.84 -8.19 -1.63
C GLU A 162 -29.40 -8.59 -1.96
N LEU A 163 -29.21 -9.74 -2.61
CA LEU A 163 -27.91 -10.21 -3.09
C LEU A 163 -27.33 -9.27 -4.14
N ALA A 164 -28.13 -8.85 -5.13
CA ALA A 164 -27.70 -7.92 -6.16
C ALA A 164 -27.26 -6.57 -5.56
N ALA A 165 -28.04 -6.03 -4.62
CA ALA A 165 -27.68 -4.80 -3.92
C ALA A 165 -26.42 -4.96 -3.04
N LEU A 166 -26.24 -6.11 -2.40
CA LEU A 166 -25.05 -6.41 -1.59
C LEU A 166 -23.81 -6.48 -2.47
N LEU A 167 -23.86 -7.24 -3.57
CA LEU A 167 -22.76 -7.35 -4.53
C LEU A 167 -22.42 -6.01 -5.18
N GLY A 168 -23.43 -5.21 -5.54
CA GLY A 168 -23.25 -3.86 -6.09
C GLY A 168 -22.49 -2.96 -5.12
N ASN A 169 -22.96 -2.86 -3.87
CA ASN A 169 -22.35 -2.00 -2.85
C ASN A 169 -20.91 -2.45 -2.51
N LEU A 170 -20.65 -3.76 -2.42
CA LEU A 170 -19.31 -4.27 -2.15
C LEU A 170 -18.36 -4.05 -3.33
N THR A 171 -18.84 -4.16 -4.57
CA THR A 171 -18.01 -3.89 -5.76
C THR A 171 -17.67 -2.41 -5.90
N GLU A 172 -18.63 -1.54 -5.59
CA GLU A 172 -18.41 -0.10 -5.47
C GLU A 172 -17.37 0.21 -4.39
N GLY A 173 -17.57 -0.35 -3.19
CA GLY A 173 -16.64 -0.22 -2.06
C GLY A 173 -15.23 -0.70 -2.41
N LEU A 174 -15.10 -1.85 -3.05
CA LEU A 174 -13.82 -2.41 -3.46
C LEU A 174 -13.09 -1.49 -4.43
N THR A 175 -13.81 -0.96 -5.44
CA THR A 175 -13.24 -0.03 -6.41
C THR A 175 -12.74 1.23 -5.72
N LEU A 176 -13.54 1.80 -4.82
CA LEU A 176 -13.19 3.03 -4.12
C LEU A 176 -12.02 2.83 -3.16
N LEU A 177 -12.12 1.84 -2.29
CA LEU A 177 -11.18 1.58 -1.20
C LEU A 177 -9.83 1.07 -1.72
N THR A 178 -9.78 0.56 -2.95
CA THR A 178 -8.53 0.16 -3.60
C THR A 178 -8.05 1.12 -4.67
N ALA A 179 -8.64 2.32 -4.74
CA ALA A 179 -8.32 3.35 -5.72
C ALA A 179 -8.36 2.85 -7.18
N GLY A 180 -9.30 1.96 -7.49
CA GLY A 180 -9.47 1.35 -8.81
C GLY A 180 -8.49 0.22 -9.10
N THR A 181 -7.59 -0.15 -8.18
CA THR A 181 -6.70 -1.31 -8.35
C THR A 181 -7.52 -2.59 -8.57
N TYR A 182 -8.62 -2.75 -7.82
CA TYR A 182 -9.58 -3.83 -8.02
C TYR A 182 -10.96 -3.23 -8.30
N THR A 183 -11.43 -3.36 -9.54
CA THR A 183 -12.77 -2.91 -9.97
C THR A 183 -13.84 -3.99 -9.87
N SER A 184 -13.45 -5.21 -9.51
CA SER A 184 -14.32 -6.36 -9.28
C SER A 184 -13.65 -7.31 -8.29
N PHE A 185 -14.39 -8.28 -7.74
CA PHE A 185 -13.79 -9.43 -7.07
C PHE A 185 -13.17 -10.40 -8.10
N ALA A 186 -12.25 -11.25 -7.67
CA ALA A 186 -11.62 -12.25 -8.52
C ALA A 186 -12.59 -13.37 -8.92
N ALA A 187 -13.43 -13.76 -7.97
CA ALA A 187 -14.58 -14.63 -8.14
C ALA A 187 -15.62 -14.26 -7.09
N THR A 188 -16.88 -14.59 -7.36
CA THR A 188 -17.98 -14.44 -6.41
C THR A 188 -18.72 -15.77 -6.33
N ASP A 189 -18.87 -16.30 -5.12
CA ASP A 189 -19.60 -17.52 -4.83
C ASP A 189 -20.77 -17.21 -3.89
N ILE A 190 -21.90 -17.88 -4.08
CA ILE A 190 -23.11 -17.68 -3.28
C ILE A 190 -23.46 -19.02 -2.64
N GLU A 191 -23.31 -19.08 -1.32
CA GLU A 191 -23.61 -20.27 -0.54
C GLU A 191 -25.00 -20.18 0.08
N ARG A 192 -25.82 -21.21 -0.12
CA ARG A 192 -27.16 -21.36 0.47
C ARG A 192 -27.20 -22.61 1.35
N PRO A 193 -26.51 -22.60 2.50
CA PRO A 193 -26.47 -23.73 3.42
C PRO A 193 -27.86 -24.02 4.00
N ASP A 194 -28.15 -25.31 4.23
CA ASP A 194 -29.36 -25.77 4.91
C ASP A 194 -29.46 -25.21 6.33
N SER A 195 -30.69 -25.02 6.82
CA SER A 195 -30.91 -24.60 8.21
C SER A 195 -30.29 -25.59 9.19
N GLY A 196 -29.55 -25.07 10.17
CA GLY A 196 -28.80 -25.86 11.15
C GLY A 196 -27.38 -26.21 10.72
N ALA A 197 -26.99 -25.98 9.47
CA ALA A 197 -25.62 -26.20 9.01
C ALA A 197 -24.65 -25.19 9.65
N LEU A 198 -23.46 -25.65 10.01
CA LEU A 198 -22.37 -24.79 10.49
C LEU A 198 -21.54 -24.32 9.30
N VAL A 199 -21.32 -23.01 9.22
CA VAL A 199 -20.57 -22.39 8.12
C VAL A 199 -19.32 -21.73 8.69
N ASN A 200 -18.16 -22.11 8.16
CA ASN A 200 -16.90 -21.43 8.48
C ASN A 200 -16.84 -20.07 7.77
N VAL A 201 -16.54 -19.00 8.51
CA VAL A 201 -16.39 -17.65 7.95
C VAL A 201 -14.93 -17.24 7.75
N HIS A 202 -14.00 -17.85 8.48
CA HIS A 202 -12.57 -17.56 8.35
C HIS A 202 -11.95 -18.45 7.28
N ARG A 203 -11.77 -17.88 6.07
CA ARG A 203 -11.27 -18.61 4.89
C ARG A 203 -10.12 -17.87 4.22
N ALA A 204 -8.96 -18.52 4.15
CA ALA A 204 -7.81 -17.98 3.43
C ALA A 204 -8.14 -17.75 1.94
N GLY A 205 -7.63 -16.65 1.39
CA GLY A 205 -7.83 -16.19 0.01
C GLY A 205 -9.20 -15.60 -0.28
N LYS A 206 -10.10 -15.52 0.71
CA LYS A 206 -11.49 -15.09 0.51
C LYS A 206 -11.91 -14.02 1.50
N ILE A 207 -12.84 -13.19 1.07
CA ILE A 207 -13.70 -12.39 1.95
C ILE A 207 -15.03 -13.14 2.06
N VAL A 208 -15.43 -13.50 3.28
CA VAL A 208 -16.73 -14.14 3.53
C VAL A 208 -17.66 -13.14 4.16
N ILE A 209 -18.85 -12.97 3.60
CA ILE A 209 -19.88 -12.06 4.11
C ILE A 209 -21.17 -12.81 4.41
N GLY A 210 -21.80 -12.49 5.53
CA GLY A 210 -23.12 -13.00 5.87
C GLY A 210 -23.96 -11.97 6.63
N ARG A 211 -25.25 -12.26 6.72
CA ARG A 211 -26.21 -11.52 7.55
C ARG A 211 -26.54 -12.32 8.79
N TYR A 212 -26.61 -11.68 9.96
CA TYR A 212 -26.68 -12.37 11.25
C TYR A 212 -27.79 -11.82 12.14
N ILE A 213 -28.53 -12.71 12.78
CA ILE A 213 -29.40 -12.34 13.90
C ILE A 213 -28.58 -12.25 15.19
N GLY A 214 -28.85 -11.22 16.00
CA GLY A 214 -28.28 -11.07 17.35
C GLY A 214 -27.03 -10.21 17.46
N ILE A 215 -26.51 -9.63 16.37
CA ILE A 215 -25.35 -8.71 16.43
C ILE A 215 -25.68 -7.48 17.28
N SER A 216 -26.77 -6.78 16.97
CA SER A 216 -27.20 -5.60 17.72
C SER A 216 -27.49 -5.88 19.20
N THR A 217 -28.04 -7.04 19.52
CA THR A 217 -28.43 -7.38 20.90
C THR A 217 -27.27 -7.92 21.75
N LEU A 218 -26.41 -8.77 21.18
CA LEU A 218 -25.32 -9.43 21.92
C LEU A 218 -24.00 -8.65 21.87
N ALA A 219 -23.82 -7.85 20.82
CA ALA A 219 -22.54 -7.23 20.49
C ALA A 219 -22.62 -5.69 20.49
N HIS A 220 -23.82 -5.12 20.58
CA HIS A 220 -24.09 -3.68 20.63
C HIS A 220 -23.48 -2.89 19.46
N THR A 221 -23.45 -3.50 18.28
CA THR A 221 -23.05 -2.87 17.01
C THR A 221 -24.03 -3.27 15.90
N ILE A 222 -23.84 -2.76 14.68
CA ILE A 222 -24.64 -3.08 13.49
C ILE A 222 -23.85 -3.88 12.45
N GLY A 223 -22.53 -4.00 12.62
CA GLY A 223 -21.66 -4.76 11.74
C GLY A 223 -20.31 -5.04 12.38
N TYR A 224 -19.58 -5.97 11.76
CA TYR A 224 -18.20 -6.28 12.07
C TYR A 224 -17.45 -6.63 10.79
N GLY A 225 -16.17 -6.29 10.79
CA GLY A 225 -15.20 -6.79 9.85
C GLY A 225 -13.94 -7.26 10.55
N SER A 226 -13.32 -8.28 9.99
CA SER A 226 -12.01 -8.76 10.40
C SER A 226 -11.20 -9.17 9.18
N TRP A 227 -9.89 -9.32 9.36
CA TRP A 227 -8.99 -9.79 8.32
C TRP A 227 -7.93 -10.72 8.87
N ALA A 228 -7.36 -11.53 7.99
CA ALA A 228 -6.15 -12.29 8.27
C ALA A 228 -4.96 -11.63 7.59
N GLU A 229 -3.83 -11.54 8.28
CA GLU A 229 -2.58 -11.06 7.69
C GLU A 229 -1.42 -12.05 7.86
N GLN A 230 -0.44 -11.91 6.98
CA GLN A 230 0.89 -12.48 7.14
C GLN A 230 1.82 -11.51 7.90
N PRO A 231 2.97 -11.99 8.43
CA PRO A 231 3.91 -11.15 9.17
C PRO A 231 4.47 -9.93 8.44
N ASP A 232 4.35 -9.88 7.11
CA ASP A 232 4.79 -8.78 6.25
C ASP A 232 3.73 -7.69 6.06
N GLY A 233 2.50 -7.91 6.55
CA GLY A 233 1.35 -7.04 6.32
C GLY A 233 0.51 -7.41 5.11
N THR A 234 0.82 -8.49 4.39
CA THR A 234 -0.04 -9.00 3.32
C THR A 234 -1.35 -9.53 3.92
N VAL A 235 -2.47 -8.95 3.51
CA VAL A 235 -3.81 -9.44 3.89
C VAL A 235 -4.18 -10.64 3.02
N VAL A 236 -4.64 -11.71 3.66
CA VAL A 236 -4.88 -13.03 3.04
C VAL A 236 -6.26 -13.61 3.36
N GLY A 237 -7.12 -12.90 4.04
CA GLY A 237 -8.48 -13.34 4.35
C GLY A 237 -9.29 -12.20 4.95
N GLY A 238 -10.62 -12.29 4.85
CA GLY A 238 -11.52 -11.31 5.43
C GLY A 238 -12.86 -11.93 5.80
N SER A 239 -13.51 -11.37 6.83
CA SER A 239 -14.88 -11.70 7.22
C SER A 239 -15.68 -10.44 7.42
N ILE A 240 -16.96 -10.48 7.04
CA ILE A 240 -17.92 -9.42 7.26
C ILE A 240 -19.19 -10.03 7.87
N TRP A 241 -19.62 -9.46 8.99
CA TRP A 241 -20.85 -9.84 9.67
C TRP A 241 -21.78 -8.65 9.76
N LEU A 242 -22.94 -8.73 9.12
CA LEU A 242 -23.92 -7.63 9.10
C LEU A 242 -25.11 -7.97 9.99
N ASP A 243 -25.55 -7.03 10.83
CA ASP A 243 -26.80 -7.20 11.58
C ASP A 243 -27.99 -7.33 10.62
N ARG A 244 -28.86 -8.32 10.89
CA ARG A 244 -29.97 -8.63 10.01
C ARG A 244 -30.91 -7.47 9.78
N ASP A 245 -31.35 -6.82 10.86
CA ASP A 245 -32.41 -5.83 10.78
C ASP A 245 -31.89 -4.53 10.16
N PHE A 246 -30.66 -4.16 10.53
CA PHE A 246 -30.00 -3.01 9.92
C PHE A 246 -29.75 -3.21 8.43
N ASP A 247 -29.12 -4.31 8.03
CA ASP A 247 -28.75 -4.54 6.63
C ASP A 247 -29.97 -4.72 5.71
N LYS A 248 -31.08 -5.24 6.24
CA LYS A 248 -32.32 -5.43 5.49
C LYS A 248 -33.11 -4.14 5.35
N GLY A 249 -33.23 -3.35 6.43
CA GLY A 249 -34.19 -2.26 6.52
C GLY A 249 -33.61 -0.85 6.42
N ASP A 250 -32.36 -0.63 6.83
CA ASP A 250 -31.82 0.72 6.97
C ASP A 250 -31.32 1.29 5.62
N PRO A 251 -31.60 2.56 5.29
CA PRO A 251 -31.08 3.20 4.08
C PRO A 251 -29.56 3.35 4.07
N ARG A 252 -28.90 3.32 5.23
CA ARG A 252 -27.44 3.45 5.37
C ARG A 252 -26.71 2.11 5.20
N ARG A 253 -27.40 1.00 4.93
CA ARG A 253 -26.78 -0.32 4.71
C ARG A 253 -25.65 -0.32 3.67
N ARG A 254 -25.72 0.56 2.65
CA ARG A 254 -24.64 0.74 1.67
C ARG A 254 -23.35 1.19 2.36
N LEU A 255 -23.42 2.20 3.22
CA LEU A 255 -22.26 2.72 3.96
C LEU A 255 -21.70 1.67 4.91
N LEU A 256 -22.57 0.93 5.60
CA LEU A 256 -22.15 -0.17 6.48
C LEU A 256 -21.35 -1.22 5.68
N ARG A 257 -21.91 -1.71 4.58
CA ARG A 257 -21.24 -2.73 3.73
C ARG A 257 -19.87 -2.26 3.24
N MET A 258 -19.74 -0.99 2.85
CA MET A 258 -18.47 -0.43 2.42
C MET A 258 -17.49 -0.26 3.58
N HIS A 259 -17.97 0.16 4.75
CA HIS A 259 -17.18 0.29 5.97
C HIS A 259 -16.62 -1.07 6.42
N GLU A 260 -17.46 -2.09 6.54
CA GLU A 260 -17.02 -3.43 6.94
C GLU A 260 -16.11 -4.07 5.88
N LEU A 261 -16.32 -3.75 4.60
CA LEU A 261 -15.38 -4.13 3.56
C LEU A 261 -13.99 -3.51 3.77
N GLY A 262 -13.92 -2.26 4.24
CA GLY A 262 -12.65 -1.63 4.64
C GLY A 262 -11.90 -2.48 5.67
N HIS A 263 -12.58 -2.94 6.72
CA HIS A 263 -11.99 -3.87 7.68
C HIS A 263 -11.53 -5.18 7.05
N ALA A 264 -12.35 -5.81 6.21
CA ALA A 264 -11.96 -7.03 5.50
C ALA A 264 -10.79 -6.83 4.52
N LEU A 265 -10.52 -5.58 4.11
CA LEU A 265 -9.36 -5.19 3.31
C LEU A 265 -8.10 -4.88 4.15
N GLY A 266 -8.21 -4.89 5.48
CA GLY A 266 -7.13 -4.64 6.43
C GLY A 266 -7.13 -3.23 7.03
N TYR A 267 -8.22 -2.47 6.89
CA TYR A 267 -8.27 -1.08 7.36
C TYR A 267 -8.77 -1.02 8.80
N THR A 268 -8.32 -0.02 9.54
CA THR A 268 -8.80 0.25 10.89
C THR A 268 -9.57 1.57 10.94
N HIS A 269 -10.12 1.86 12.11
CA HIS A 269 -10.90 3.06 12.32
C HIS A 269 -10.06 4.34 12.22
N VAL A 270 -10.66 5.37 11.66
CA VAL A 270 -10.14 6.75 11.62
C VAL A 270 -10.97 7.59 12.58
N THR A 271 -10.32 8.11 13.61
CA THR A 271 -10.95 8.87 14.69
C THR A 271 -10.55 10.34 14.70
N VAL A 272 -9.40 10.67 14.12
CA VAL A 272 -8.88 12.05 14.10
C VAL A 272 -9.58 12.95 13.08
N ARG A 273 -10.34 12.38 12.15
CA ARG A 273 -11.08 13.12 11.14
C ARG A 273 -12.31 12.38 10.64
N THR A 274 -13.13 13.11 9.89
CA THR A 274 -14.21 12.56 9.09
C THR A 274 -13.68 11.62 8.00
N SER A 275 -14.18 10.38 7.98
CA SER A 275 -13.80 9.31 7.07
C SER A 275 -14.91 8.26 7.02
N LEU A 276 -15.05 7.54 5.91
CA LEU A 276 -15.91 6.35 5.83
C LEU A 276 -15.56 5.32 6.93
N MET A 277 -14.28 5.25 7.33
CA MET A 277 -13.79 4.34 8.36
C MET A 277 -13.92 4.91 9.78
N ASN A 278 -14.85 5.85 10.02
CA ASN A 278 -15.15 6.27 11.40
C ASN A 278 -15.86 5.14 12.17
N PRO A 279 -15.61 4.94 13.48
CA PRO A 279 -16.32 3.94 14.27
C PRO A 279 -17.86 4.08 14.26
N ALA A 280 -18.35 5.30 14.06
CA ALA A 280 -19.76 5.52 13.81
C ALA A 280 -20.04 5.45 12.30
N ILE A 281 -21.14 4.78 11.91
CA ILE A 281 -21.51 4.65 10.50
C ILE A 281 -21.65 6.02 9.81
N GLY A 282 -20.95 6.15 8.68
CA GLY A 282 -20.90 7.35 7.86
C GLY A 282 -19.66 8.22 8.13
N PRO A 283 -19.48 9.32 7.38
CA PRO A 283 -20.29 9.78 6.25
C PRO A 283 -20.05 8.99 4.97
N GLU A 284 -20.53 9.51 3.84
CA GLU A 284 -20.08 9.09 2.52
C GLU A 284 -18.54 9.16 2.39
N PRO A 285 -17.95 8.35 1.50
CA PRO A 285 -16.51 8.37 1.25
C PRO A 285 -16.00 9.78 0.92
N THR A 286 -14.96 10.18 1.65
CA THR A 286 -14.35 11.50 1.56
C THR A 286 -13.18 11.51 0.56
N ASP A 287 -12.69 12.71 0.23
CA ASP A 287 -11.45 12.86 -0.56
C ASP A 287 -10.24 12.27 0.16
N PHE A 288 -10.24 12.30 1.50
CA PHE A 288 -9.21 11.65 2.31
C PHE A 288 -9.21 10.13 2.09
N ASP A 289 -10.38 9.48 2.15
CA ASP A 289 -10.49 8.03 1.95
C ASP A 289 -9.93 7.62 0.58
N ARG A 290 -10.26 8.40 -0.47
CA ARG A 290 -9.78 8.16 -1.84
C ARG A 290 -8.27 8.38 -1.96
N ALA A 291 -7.75 9.49 -1.44
CA ALA A 291 -6.32 9.78 -1.49
C ALA A 291 -5.50 8.77 -0.66
N GLY A 292 -6.01 8.35 0.50
CA GLY A 292 -5.41 7.31 1.32
C GLY A 292 -5.32 5.98 0.57
N ALA A 293 -6.41 5.53 -0.08
CA ALA A 293 -6.38 4.33 -0.92
C ALA A 293 -5.34 4.42 -2.05
N VAL A 294 -5.26 5.57 -2.73
CA VAL A 294 -4.27 5.82 -3.80
C VAL A 294 -2.84 5.65 -3.27
N ILE A 295 -2.53 6.26 -2.12
CA ILE A 295 -1.21 6.16 -1.48
C ILE A 295 -0.92 4.72 -1.07
N ALA A 296 -1.84 4.07 -0.35
CA ALA A 296 -1.67 2.71 0.16
C ALA A 296 -1.36 1.70 -0.96
N PHE A 297 -1.99 1.82 -2.12
CA PHE A 297 -1.77 0.92 -3.26
C PHE A 297 -0.52 1.25 -4.10
N GLN A 298 0.07 2.42 -3.94
CA GLN A 298 1.39 2.74 -4.50
C GLN A 298 2.55 2.25 -3.62
N ARG A 299 2.28 1.93 -2.35
CA ARG A 299 3.31 1.48 -1.40
C ARG A 299 3.40 -0.04 -1.31
N PRO A 300 4.61 -0.58 -1.08
CA PRO A 300 4.75 -1.99 -0.71
C PRO A 300 4.08 -2.25 0.64
N VAL A 301 3.58 -3.48 0.84
CA VAL A 301 3.16 -3.95 2.18
C VAL A 301 4.31 -3.78 3.17
N GLY A 302 3.97 -3.51 4.42
CA GLY A 302 4.98 -3.29 5.46
C GLY A 302 5.62 -1.90 5.47
N ASN A 303 5.24 -0.99 4.56
CA ASN A 303 5.66 0.40 4.59
C ASN A 303 5.21 1.09 5.90
N THR A 304 6.10 1.87 6.53
CA THR A 304 5.88 2.48 7.85
C THR A 304 5.85 4.01 7.78
N SER A 305 5.35 4.65 8.84
CA SER A 305 5.45 6.11 9.01
C SER A 305 6.92 6.55 9.18
N PRO A 306 7.37 7.70 8.64
CA PRO A 306 6.59 8.67 7.86
C PRO A 306 6.17 8.19 6.46
N ASP A 307 7.11 7.71 5.63
CA ASP A 307 6.83 6.99 4.38
C ASP A 307 8.04 6.13 3.98
N THR A 308 8.28 5.07 4.76
CA THR A 308 9.47 4.23 4.65
C THR A 308 9.11 2.83 4.16
N ASP A 309 9.59 2.46 2.98
CA ASP A 309 9.45 1.11 2.44
C ASP A 309 10.33 0.12 3.25
N PRO A 310 9.90 -1.15 3.42
CA PRO A 310 10.69 -2.13 4.14
C PRO A 310 11.99 -2.47 3.38
N ALA A 311 13.05 -2.77 4.14
CA ALA A 311 14.34 -3.15 3.58
C ALA A 311 14.29 -4.57 2.96
N GLY A 312 14.58 -4.65 1.66
CA GLY A 312 14.66 -5.90 0.90
C GLY A 312 13.29 -6.43 0.46
N VAL A 313 13.27 -7.12 -0.69
CA VAL A 313 12.13 -7.94 -1.10
C VAL A 313 12.13 -9.17 -0.20
N ARG A 314 11.47 -9.09 0.96
CA ARG A 314 11.20 -10.31 1.72
C ARG A 314 10.05 -11.03 1.00
N THR A 315 10.39 -11.95 0.11
CA THR A 315 9.47 -13.00 -0.29
C THR A 315 9.24 -13.87 0.94
N PHE A 316 8.20 -13.57 1.71
CA PHE A 316 7.69 -14.51 2.69
C PHE A 316 6.99 -15.61 1.91
N SER A 317 7.57 -16.81 1.91
CA SER A 317 6.85 -17.99 1.47
C SER A 317 5.62 -18.15 2.36
N VAL A 318 4.45 -18.26 1.75
CA VAL A 318 3.12 -18.48 2.38
C VAL A 318 3.10 -19.66 3.37
N ALA A 319 4.15 -20.48 3.40
CA ALA A 319 4.21 -21.76 4.08
C ALA A 319 4.66 -21.73 5.56
N GLU A 320 5.23 -20.66 6.14
CA GLU A 320 5.88 -20.78 7.47
C GLU A 320 5.51 -19.75 8.56
N GLY A 321 4.64 -18.78 8.27
CA GLY A 321 4.04 -17.92 9.29
C GLY A 321 2.53 -18.08 9.25
N GLY A 322 1.95 -18.80 10.21
CA GLY A 322 0.50 -18.97 10.27
C GLY A 322 -0.21 -17.62 10.20
N ALA A 323 -1.08 -17.44 9.20
CA ALA A 323 -1.84 -16.21 9.04
C ALA A 323 -2.59 -15.90 10.34
N ARG A 324 -2.48 -14.66 10.82
CA ARG A 324 -3.11 -14.22 12.06
C ARG A 324 -4.38 -13.45 11.72
N TRP A 325 -5.50 -13.90 12.26
CA TRP A 325 -6.74 -13.14 12.23
C TRP A 325 -6.66 -11.98 13.23
N SER A 326 -7.04 -10.79 12.78
CA SER A 326 -7.28 -9.66 13.65
C SER A 326 -8.48 -9.93 14.55
N VAL A 327 -8.48 -9.31 15.72
CA VAL A 327 -9.70 -9.26 16.53
C VAL A 327 -10.71 -8.40 15.77
N PRO A 328 -11.98 -8.78 15.67
CA PRO A 328 -13.00 -7.96 15.02
C PRO A 328 -13.00 -6.53 15.58
N ILE A 329 -12.96 -5.55 14.67
CA ILE A 329 -12.95 -4.15 15.05
C ILE A 329 -14.38 -3.71 15.37
N ARG A 330 -14.53 -2.91 16.44
CA ARG A 330 -15.77 -2.35 16.96
C ARG A 330 -15.81 -0.85 16.76
#